data_AF-A0A378C5H1-F1
#
_entry.id   AF-A0A378C5H1-F1
#
_cell.length_a   1.000
_cell.length_b   1.000
_cell.length_c   1.000
_cell.angle_alpha   90.00
_cell.angle_beta   90.00
_cell.angle_gamma   90.00
#
_symmetry.space_group_name_H-M   'P 1'
#
loop_
_entity.id
_entity.type
_entity.pdbx_description
1 polymer ?
#
loop_
_entity_poly.entity_id
_entity_poly.type
_entity_poly.pdbx_seq_one_letter_code
_entity_poly.pdbx_strand_id
1 'polypeptide(L)' 'MADYNRRFGKVPRHDFDVHRAVEHDEDLGLIFTVREKRKVSKSLTIQYDKMLYLIEDSELRSPCNR' A
#
# COMPACT_ATOMS: atom_id res chain seq x y z
N MET A 1 -16.92 -10.94 -14.98
CA MET A 1 -17.51 -9.62 -14.65
C MET A 1 -19.04 -9.69 -14.51
N ALA A 2 -19.78 -10.22 -15.49
CA ALA A 2 -21.25 -10.25 -15.46
C ALA A 2 -21.88 -10.91 -14.21
N ASP A 3 -21.40 -12.09 -13.79
CA ASP A 3 -21.94 -12.77 -12.59
C ASP A 3 -21.64 -12.02 -11.28
N TYR A 4 -20.48 -11.35 -11.22
CA TYR A 4 -20.09 -10.54 -10.06
C TYR A 4 -20.97 -9.29 -9.93
N ASN A 5 -21.17 -8.57 -11.04
CA ASN A 5 -22.04 -7.39 -11.08
C ASN A 5 -23.49 -7.74 -10.75
N ARG A 6 -23.96 -8.94 -11.12
CA ARG A 6 -25.29 -9.43 -10.75
C ARG A 6 -25.47 -9.59 -9.24
N ARG A 7 -24.43 -10.05 -8.53
CA ARG A 7 -24.49 -10.32 -7.08
C ARG A 7 -24.20 -9.09 -6.23
N PHE A 8 -23.30 -8.22 -6.69
CA PHE A 8 -22.73 -7.14 -5.88
C PHE A 8 -22.85 -5.75 -6.51
N GLY A 9 -23.35 -5.65 -7.74
CA GLY A 9 -23.55 -4.37 -8.41
C GLY A 9 -24.59 -3.52 -7.68
N LYS A 10 -24.30 -2.23 -7.55
CA LYS A 10 -25.24 -1.22 -7.07
C LYS A 10 -25.40 -0.16 -8.14
N VAL A 11 -26.63 0.32 -8.31
CA VAL A 11 -26.91 1.45 -9.20
C VAL A 11 -26.23 2.69 -8.62
N PRO A 12 -25.52 3.49 -9.43
CA PRO A 12 -24.92 4.73 -8.97
C PRO A 12 -26.00 5.67 -8.42
N ARG A 13 -25.66 6.45 -7.40
CA ARG A 13 -26.59 7.44 -6.82
C ARG A 13 -26.82 8.64 -7.74
N HIS A 14 -25.87 8.91 -8.64
CA HIS A 14 -25.89 10.03 -9.57
C HIS A 14 -25.20 9.59 -10.87
N ASP A 15 -25.71 10.05 -12.02
CA ASP A 15 -25.22 9.68 -13.35
C ASP A 15 -23.95 10.45 -13.78
N PHE A 16 -23.30 11.14 -12.85
CA PHE A 16 -22.13 11.97 -13.18
C PHE A 16 -20.87 11.17 -12.95
N ASP A 17 -20.05 11.06 -14.00
CA ASP A 17 -18.78 10.39 -13.93
C ASP A 17 -17.74 11.31 -13.28
N VAL A 18 -17.37 10.97 -12.04
CA VAL A 18 -16.33 11.65 -11.27
C VAL A 18 -14.98 10.95 -11.37
N HIS A 19 -14.85 9.92 -12.21
CA HIS A 19 -13.61 9.17 -12.33
C HIS A 19 -12.56 10.00 -13.04
N ARG A 20 -11.37 10.09 -12.43
CA ARG A 20 -10.20 10.67 -13.07
C ARG A 20 -9.52 9.59 -13.93
N ALA A 21 -9.04 9.97 -15.12
CA ALA A 21 -8.16 9.10 -15.88
C ALA A 21 -6.90 8.75 -15.06
N VAL A 22 -6.35 7.58 -15.34
CA VAL A 22 -5.06 7.17 -14.79
C VAL A 22 -3.98 7.85 -15.62
N GLU A 23 -3.09 8.58 -14.96
CA GLU A 23 -1.96 9.23 -15.62
C GLU A 23 -0.83 8.22 -15.90
N HIS A 24 0.01 8.49 -16.90
CA HIS A 24 1.08 7.56 -17.30
C HIS A 24 2.15 7.36 -16.22
N ASP A 25 2.30 8.35 -15.34
CA ASP A 25 3.27 8.34 -14.23
C ASP A 25 2.72 7.64 -12.98
N GLU A 26 1.47 7.14 -13.02
CA GLU A 26 0.85 6.44 -11.89
C GLU A 26 1.15 4.95 -11.93
N ASP A 27 2.00 4.49 -11.01
CA ASP A 27 2.22 3.07 -10.78
C ASP A 27 1.05 2.45 -9.99
N LEU A 28 0.08 1.91 -10.71
CA LEU A 28 -1.08 1.23 -10.12
C LEU A 28 -0.69 0.03 -9.26
N GLY A 29 0.41 -0.66 -9.59
CA GLY A 29 0.92 -1.77 -8.78
C GLY A 29 1.34 -1.28 -7.41
N LEU A 30 2.09 -0.18 -7.37
CA LEU A 30 2.51 0.48 -6.14
C LEU A 30 1.31 1.03 -5.33
N ILE A 31 0.32 1.63 -6.01
CA ILE A 31 -0.86 2.25 -5.40
C ILE A 31 -1.78 1.22 -4.74
N PHE A 32 -2.05 0.11 -5.41
CA PHE A 32 -2.98 -0.91 -4.92
C PHE A 32 -2.32 -2.01 -4.06
N THR A 33 -1.02 -1.88 -3.75
CA THR A 33 -0.33 -2.83 -2.88
C THR A 33 -0.72 -2.63 -1.41
N VAL A 34 -1.11 -3.71 -0.73
CA VAL A 34 -1.33 -3.72 0.72
C VAL A 34 0.02 -3.64 1.43
N ARG A 35 0.19 -2.64 2.31
CA ARG A 35 1.41 -2.44 3.09
C ARG A 35 1.09 -2.47 4.58
N GLU A 36 1.93 -3.18 5.32
CA GLU A 36 1.82 -3.25 6.77
C GLU A 36 2.92 -2.38 7.42
N LYS A 37 2.55 -1.55 8.38
CA LYS A 37 3.52 -0.79 9.17
C LYS A 37 4.14 -1.72 10.22
N ARG A 38 5.47 -1.81 10.26
CA ARG A 38 6.19 -2.56 11.29
C ARG A 38 7.23 -1.71 11.98
N LYS A 39 7.53 -2.06 13.24
CA LYS A 39 8.53 -1.38 14.06
C LYS A 39 9.88 -2.08 13.92
N VAL A 40 10.90 -1.32 13.55
CA VAL A 40 12.29 -1.79 13.56
C VAL A 40 12.79 -1.83 15.01
N SER A 41 13.53 -2.88 15.37
CA SER A 41 14.16 -2.99 16.68
C SER A 41 15.30 -1.96 16.83
N LYS A 42 15.77 -1.75 18.07
CA LYS A 42 16.94 -0.88 18.31
C LYS A 42 18.21 -1.38 17.63
N SER A 43 18.29 -2.68 17.33
CA SER A 43 19.40 -3.32 16.63
C SER A 43 19.18 -3.44 15.12
N LEU A 44 18.29 -2.62 14.52
CA LEU A 44 18.04 -2.57 13.08
C LEU A 44 17.55 -3.91 12.49
N THR A 45 16.80 -4.67 13.28
CA THR A 45 16.21 -5.94 12.83
C THR A 45 14.70 -5.86 12.65
N ILE A 46 14.19 -6.54 11.63
CA ILE A 46 12.76 -6.76 11.39
C ILE A 46 12.52 -8.27 11.28
N GLN A 47 11.52 -8.77 11.99
CA GLN A 47 11.01 -10.13 11.80
C GLN A 47 9.82 -10.10 10.85
N TYR A 48 9.88 -10.90 9.79
CA TYR A 48 8.79 -11.07 8.84
C TYR A 48 8.78 -12.48 8.28
N ASP A 49 7.61 -13.13 8.29
CA ASP A 49 7.40 -14.46 7.73
C ASP A 49 8.47 -15.47 8.19
N LYS A 50 8.75 -15.47 9.50
CA LYS A 50 9.79 -16.31 10.16
C LYS A 50 11.23 -16.03 9.73
N MET A 51 11.44 -15.01 8.89
CA MET A 51 12.76 -14.53 8.48
C MET A 51 13.15 -13.29 9.27
N LEU A 52 14.43 -13.23 9.63
CA LEU A 52 15.04 -12.06 10.28
C LEU A 52 15.79 -11.26 9.22
N TYR A 53 15.38 -10.02 9.02
CA TYR A 53 16.05 -9.08 8.13
C TYR A 53 16.91 -8.14 8.96
N LEU A 54 18.19 -8.00 8.57
CA LEU A 54 19.12 -7.02 9.13
C LEU A 54 19.19 -5.84 8.17
N ILE A 55 18.94 -4.64 8.68
CA ILE A 55 19.04 -3.40 7.91
C ILE A 55 20.42 -2.81 8.17
N GLU A 56 21.16 -2.53 7.09
CA GLU A 56 22.42 -1.80 7.18
C GLU A 56 22.17 -0.34 7.59
N ASP A 57 23.04 0.20 8.43
CA ASP A 57 22.91 1.58 8.87
C ASP A 57 23.25 2.52 7.71
N SER A 58 22.23 3.15 7.13
CA SER A 58 22.40 4.17 6.11
C SER A 58 22.40 5.56 6.76
N GLU A 59 23.35 6.42 6.38
CA GLU A 59 23.58 7.80 6.86
C GLU A 59 22.32 8.71 6.89
N LEU A 60 21.22 8.34 6.23
CA LEU A 60 19.97 9.11 6.14
C LEU A 60 19.03 8.99 7.35
N ARG A 61 19.52 8.50 8.50
CA ARG A 61 18.65 8.26 9.65
C ARG A 61 18.38 9.54 10.45
N SER A 62 17.37 10.29 10.03
CA SER A 62 16.73 11.29 10.90
C SER A 62 16.12 10.59 12.12
N PRO A 63 16.46 10.98 13.36
CA PRO A 63 15.95 10.31 14.55
C PRO A 63 14.44 10.53 14.66
N CYS A 64 13.68 9.43 14.62
CA CYS A 64 12.27 9.45 14.99
C CYS A 64 12.17 9.63 16.52
N ASN A 65 12.18 10.88 16.96
CA ASN A 65 11.93 11.28 18.34
C ASN A 65 10.56 11.97 18.42
N ARG A 66 9.52 11.20 18.77
CA ARG A 66 8.54 11.52 19.82
C ARG A 66 7.49 10.41 19.93
#